data_AF-A0A2N0M1M6-F1
#
_entry.id   AF-A0A2N0M1M6-F1
#
_cell.length_a   1.000
_cell.length_b   1.000
_cell.length_c   1.000
_cell.angle_alpha   90.00
_cell.angle_beta   90.00
_cell.angle_gamma   90.00
#
_symmetry.space_group_name_H-M   'P 1'
#
loop_
_entity.id
_entity.type
_entity.pdbx_description
1 polymer ?
#
loop_
_entity_poly.entity_id
_entity_poly.type
_entity_poly.pdbx_seq_one_letter_code
_entity_poly.pdbx_strand_id
1 'polypeptide(L)' 'MDQWTIWLGRLGALGALVCGIIGLIVGFSDDLTWKLGAEGWFAGGAVAALLSIVMYMEDAAASRKQ' A
#
# COMPACT_ATOMS: atom_id res chain seq x y z
N MET A 1 -13.15 -10.83 -16.14
CA MET A 1 -12.00 -10.48 -15.28
C MET A 1 -12.55 -10.18 -13.91
N ASP A 2 -12.06 -10.85 -12.88
CA ASP A 2 -12.68 -10.84 -11.57
C ASP A 2 -12.58 -9.46 -10.93
N GLN A 3 -13.75 -8.87 -10.64
CA GLN A 3 -13.91 -7.62 -9.91
C GLN A 3 -13.07 -7.57 -8.61
N TRP A 4 -12.74 -8.74 -8.06
CA TRP A 4 -11.85 -8.94 -6.92
C TRP A 4 -10.43 -8.37 -7.09
N THR A 5 -9.80 -8.48 -8.27
CA THR A 5 -8.42 -7.98 -8.47
C THR A 5 -8.36 -6.46 -8.34
N ILE A 6 -9.34 -5.76 -8.89
CA ILE A 6 -9.46 -4.31 -8.77
C ILE A 6 -9.70 -3.89 -7.31
N TRP A 7 -10.56 -4.61 -6.58
CA TRP A 7 -10.80 -4.34 -5.16
C TRP A 7 -9.54 -4.57 -4.31
N LEU A 8 -8.77 -5.62 -4.59
CA LEU A 8 -7.47 -5.87 -3.96
C LEU A 8 -6.47 -4.75 -4.26
N GLY A 9 -6.41 -4.28 -5.52
CA GLY A 9 -5.61 -3.13 -5.91
C GLY A 9 -5.95 -1.87 -5.10
N ARG A 10 -7.25 -1.58 -4.92
CA ARG A 10 -7.72 -0.45 -4.12
C ARG A 10 -7.37 -0.58 -2.64
N LEU A 11 -7.52 -1.77 -2.06
CA LEU A 11 -7.15 -2.03 -0.67
C LEU A 11 -5.64 -1.89 -0.45
N GLY A 12 -4.82 -2.34 -1.39
CA GLY A 12 -3.37 -2.12 -1.36
C GLY A 12 -2.99 -0.64 -1.38
N ALA A 13 -3.65 0.16 -2.24
CA ALA A 13 -3.41 1.61 -2.31
C ALA A 13 -3.83 2.32 -1.01
N LEU A 14 -4.99 1.95 -0.44
CA LEU A 14 -5.44 2.49 0.84
C LEU A 14 -4.50 2.09 1.99
N GLY A 15 -4.06 0.83 2.01
CA GLY A 15 -3.09 0.34 2.99
C GLY A 15 -1.76 1.10 2.92
N ALA A 16 -1.27 1.35 1.70
CA ALA A 16 -0.06 2.15 1.48
C ALA A 16 -0.20 3.58 2.00
N LEU A 17 -1.35 4.21 1.72
CA LEU A 17 -1.65 5.57 2.16
C LEU A 17 -1.71 5.67 3.70
N VAL A 18 -2.45 4.75 4.34
CA VAL A 18 -2.54 4.69 5.81
C VAL A 18 -1.17 4.46 6.43
N CYS A 19 -0.38 3.53 5.90
CA CYS A 19 0.97 3.27 6.38
C CYS A 19 1.88 4.50 6.23
N GLY A 20 1.78 5.23 5.11
CA GLY A 20 2.52 6.49 4.91
C GLY A 20 2.14 7.57 5.92
N ILE A 21 0.83 7.76 6.19
CA ILE A 21 0.36 8.73 7.20
C ILE A 21 0.88 8.37 8.59
N ILE A 22 0.78 7.10 8.99
CA ILE A 22 1.27 6.65 10.30
C ILE A 22 2.79 6.81 10.39
N GLY A 23 3.52 6.46 9.32
CA GLY A 23 4.97 6.64 9.26
C GLY A 23 5.39 8.11 9.44
N LEU A 24 4.65 9.05 8.83
CA LEU A 24 4.88 10.49 9.02
C LEU A 24 4.58 10.91 10.46
N ILE A 25 3.44 10.51 11.02
CA ILE A 25 3.07 10.85 12.42
C ILE A 25 4.14 10.34 13.39
N VAL A 26 4.58 9.09 13.23
CA VAL A 26 5.62 8.49 14.08
C VAL A 26 6.96 9.18 13.88
N GLY A 27 7.32 9.55 12.66
CA GLY A 27 8.58 10.24 12.37
C GLY A 27 8.67 11.67 12.92
N PHE A 28 7.54 12.35 13.11
CA PHE A 28 7.48 13.68 13.72
C PHE A 28 7.21 13.66 15.23
N SER A 29 6.83 12.51 15.79
CA SER A 29 6.51 12.38 17.21
C SER A 29 7.68 11.75 17.96
N ASP A 30 8.61 12.57 18.42
CA ASP A 30 9.76 12.10 19.22
C ASP A 30 9.34 11.48 20.58
N ASP A 31 8.17 11.87 21.11
CA ASP A 31 7.62 11.36 22.37
C ASP A 31 6.93 9.99 22.25
N LEU A 32 6.52 9.56 21.04
CA LEU A 32 5.80 8.30 20.83
C LEU A 32 6.72 7.24 20.22
N THR A 33 7.43 6.49 21.07
CA THR A 33 8.23 5.34 20.65
C THR A 33 7.34 4.19 20.18
N TRP A 34 6.96 4.18 18.90
CA TRP A 34 6.23 3.08 18.26
C TRP A 34 7.16 1.91 17.96
N LYS A 35 6.67 0.68 18.19
CA LYS A 35 7.45 -0.57 18.08
C LYS A 35 8.08 -0.82 16.70
N LEU A 36 7.48 -0.29 15.63
CA LEU A 36 7.96 -0.40 14.26
C LEU A 36 8.83 0.79 13.81
N GLY A 37 8.84 1.90 14.57
CA GLY A 37 9.40 3.18 14.14
C GLY A 37 8.76 3.69 12.85
N ALA A 38 9.22 4.85 12.36
CA ALA A 38 8.74 5.39 11.07
C ALA A 38 9.11 4.45 9.90
N GLU A 39 10.30 3.85 9.94
CA GLU A 39 10.83 2.98 8.88
C GLU A 39 9.95 1.74 8.64
N GLY A 40 9.46 1.09 9.71
CA GLY A 40 8.58 -0.07 9.56
C GLY A 40 7.23 0.26 8.92
N TRP A 41 6.67 1.45 9.20
CA TRP A 41 5.45 1.93 8.55
C TRP A 41 5.67 2.22 7.07
N PHE A 42 6.78 2.87 6.72
CA PHE A 42 7.09 3.12 5.31
C PHE A 42 7.37 1.83 4.54
N ALA A 43 8.08 0.86 5.13
CA ALA A 43 8.32 -0.44 4.52
C ALA A 43 7.01 -1.21 4.27
N GLY A 44 6.11 -1.27 5.26
CA GLY A 44 4.78 -1.88 5.10
C GLY A 44 3.95 -1.18 4.03
N GLY A 45 3.99 0.16 3.99
CA GLY A 45 3.32 0.96 2.97
C GLY A 45 3.87 0.71 1.56
N ALA A 46 5.19 0.58 1.41
CA ALA A 46 5.82 0.28 0.13
C ALA A 46 5.40 -1.10 -0.42
N VAL A 47 5.32 -2.12 0.44
CA VAL A 47 4.83 -3.45 0.05
C VAL A 47 3.37 -3.39 -0.39
N ALA A 48 2.51 -2.67 0.35
CA ALA A 48 1.11 -2.48 -0.01
C ALA A 48 0.94 -1.73 -1.34
N ALA A 49 1.79 -0.73 -1.61
CA ALA A 49 1.81 0.02 -2.86
C ALA A 49 2.24 -0.85 -4.04
N LEU A 50 3.31 -1.64 -3.88
CA LEU A 50 3.77 -2.57 -4.91
C LEU A 50 2.69 -3.61 -5.24
N LEU A 51 2.03 -4.16 -4.22
CA LEU A 51 0.92 -5.10 -4.43
C LEU A 51 -0.23 -4.44 -5.20
N SER A 52 -0.59 -3.20 -4.85
CA SER A 52 -1.60 -2.43 -5.59
C SER A 52 -1.24 -2.26 -7.07
N ILE A 53 0.01 -1.87 -7.36
CA ILE A 53 0.51 -1.67 -8.72
C ILE A 53 0.45 -2.97 -9.52
N VAL A 54 0.91 -4.09 -8.95
CA VAL A 54 0.88 -5.39 -9.61
C VAL A 54 -0.56 -5.80 -9.95
N MET A 55 -1.50 -5.65 -9.00
CA MET A 55 -2.91 -5.98 -9.24
C MET A 55 -3.51 -5.15 -10.38
N TYR A 56 -3.20 -3.85 -10.45
CA TYR A 56 -3.65 -3.02 -11.57
C TYR A 56 -2.95 -3.33 -12.90
N MET A 57 -1.68 -3.73 -12.86
CA MET A 57 -0.95 -4.16 -14.07
C MET A 57 -1.51 -5.47 -14.61
N GLU A 58 -1.87 -6.42 -13.75
CA GLU A 58 -2.53 -7.67 -14.17
C GLU A 58 -3.89 -7.40 -14.82
N ASP A 59 -4.70 -6.51 -14.24
CA ASP A 59 -5.97 -6.08 -14.84
C ASP A 59 -5.77 -5.41 -16.22
N ALA A 60 -4.77 -4.52 -16.34
CA ALA A 60 -4.42 -3.87 -17.59
C ALA A 60 -3.86 -4.85 -18.65
N ALA A 61 -3.12 -5.88 -18.23
CA ALA A 61 -2.60 -6.90 -19.13
C ALA A 61 -3.70 -7.86 -19.61
N ALA A 62 -4.64 -8.20 -18.73
CA ALA A 62 -5.79 -9.02 -19.06
C ALA A 62 -6.72 -8.30 -20.05
N SER A 63 -7.04 -7.03 -19.82
CA SER A 63 -7.89 -6.23 -20.72
C SER A 63 -7.32 -6.04 -22.13
N ARG A 64 -5.99 -6.07 -22.28
CA ARG A 64 -5.31 -6.02 -23.60
C ARG A 64 -5.32 -7.35 -24.38
N LYS A 65 -5.64 -8.48 -23.74
CA LYS A 65 -5.71 -9.80 -24.38
C LYS A 65 -7.11 -10.15 -24.92
N GLN A 66 -8.12 -9.34 -24.63
CA GLN A 66 -9.47 -9.44 -25.18
C GLN A 66 -9.59 -8.69 -26.51
#